data_AF-W1YMF7-F1
#
_entry.id   AF-W1YMF7-F1
#
_cell.length_a   1.000
_cell.length_b   1.000
_cell.length_c   1.000
_cell.angle_alpha   90.00
_cell.angle_beta   90.00
_cell.angle_gamma   90.00
#
_symmetry.space_group_name_H-M   'P 1'
#
loop_
_entity.id
_entity.type
_entity.pdbx_description
1 polymer ?
#
loop_
_entity_poly.entity_id
_entity_poly.type
_entity_poly.pdbx_seq_one_letter_code
_entity_poly.pdbx_strand_id
1 'polypeptide(L)'
;NTFTRAALTVLVGLVIWFLPHTEAIKPEGWHLLAIFTATIVGFILRPWPTGIMALFGIVVAVATNSITMVQALGGYAEANVWLIVAAVFFSRGIIN
;
A
#
# COMPACT_ATOMS: atom_id res chain seq x y z
N ASN A 1 4.23 2.54 -22.26
CA ASN A 1 3.49 3.70 -21.68
C ASN A 1 3.23 3.51 -20.20
N THR A 2 4.08 4.10 -19.35
CA THR A 2 3.94 4.10 -17.88
C THR A 2 2.60 4.64 -17.42
N PHE A 3 2.10 5.70 -18.07
CA PHE A 3 0.79 6.29 -17.77
C PHE A 3 -0.38 5.32 -17.95
N THR A 4 -0.34 4.44 -18.96
CA THR A 4 -1.38 3.42 -19.17
C THR A 4 -1.41 2.39 -18.04
N ARG A 5 -0.24 2.02 -17.50
CA ARG A 5 -0.13 1.10 -16.37
C ARG A 5 -0.67 1.73 -15.09
N ALA A 6 -0.33 3.00 -14.83
CA ALA A 6 -0.87 3.76 -13.71
C ALA A 6 -2.40 3.90 -13.78
N ALA A 7 -2.93 4.20 -14.97
CA ALA A 7 -4.38 4.28 -15.20
C ALA A 7 -5.08 2.93 -14.95
N LEU A 8 -4.48 1.81 -15.35
CA LEU A 8 -5.01 0.46 -15.09
C LEU A 8 -5.08 0.16 -13.58
N THR A 9 -4.05 0.51 -12.80
CA THR A 9 -4.08 0.36 -11.34
C THR A 9 -5.23 1.12 -10.70
N VAL A 10 -5.42 2.37 -11.09
CA VAL A 10 -6.48 3.24 -10.55
C VAL A 10 -7.84 2.71 -10.97
N LEU A 11 -7.98 2.24 -12.22
CA LEU A 11 -9.19 1.59 -12.72
C LEU A 11 -9.56 0.35 -11.90
N VAL A 12 -8.61 -0.53 -11.60
CA VAL A 12 -8.89 -1.74 -10.79
C VAL A 12 -9.35 -1.35 -9.38
N GLY A 13 -8.72 -0.36 -8.76
CA GLY A 13 -9.14 0.17 -7.46
C GLY A 13 -10.56 0.76 -7.50
N LEU A 14 -10.86 1.55 -8.53
CA LEU A 14 -12.18 2.16 -8.72
C LEU A 14 -13.27 1.12 -8.97
N VAL A 15 -12.99 0.09 -9.76
CA VAL A 15 -13.95 -1.00 -10.01
C VAL A 15 -14.32 -1.69 -8.70
N ILE A 16 -13.33 -2.01 -7.86
CA ILE A 16 -13.58 -2.66 -6.56
C ILE A 16 -14.31 -1.69 -5.60
N TRP A 17 -13.97 -0.41 -5.65
CA TRP A 17 -14.63 0.62 -4.84
C TRP A 17 -16.13 0.75 -5.15
N PHE A 18 -16.49 0.74 -6.43
CA PHE A 18 -17.89 0.91 -6.87
C PHE A 18 -18.70 -0.40 -6.88
N LEU A 19 -18.08 -1.55 -6.62
CA LEU A 19 -18.84 -2.79 -6.42
C LEU A 19 -19.68 -2.70 -5.13
N PRO A 20 -20.96 -3.10 -5.16
CA PRO A 20 -21.82 -3.05 -3.98
C PRO A 20 -21.27 -3.99 -2.90
N HIS A 21 -20.99 -3.44 -1.73
CA HIS A 21 -20.54 -4.23 -0.58
C HIS A 21 -21.74 -4.92 0.08
N THR A 22 -21.53 -6.15 0.56
CA THR A 22 -22.52 -6.91 1.33
C THR A 22 -22.62 -6.36 2.75
N GLU A 23 -23.84 -6.25 3.32
CA GLU A 23 -24.13 -5.65 4.65
C GLU A 23 -23.30 -6.21 5.83
N ALA A 24 -22.64 -7.35 5.64
CA ALA A 24 -21.75 -7.98 6.63
C ALA A 24 -20.39 -7.27 6.83
N ILE A 25 -19.98 -6.35 5.93
CA ILE A 25 -18.66 -5.71 5.96
C ILE A 25 -18.81 -4.21 6.27
N LYS A 26 -18.00 -3.67 7.19
CA LYS A 26 -17.96 -2.23 7.44
C LYS A 26 -17.51 -1.48 6.17
N PRO A 27 -18.14 -0.33 5.83
CA PRO A 27 -17.75 0.46 4.65
C PRO A 27 -16.26 0.83 4.62
N GLU A 28 -15.67 1.10 5.79
CA GLU A 28 -14.23 1.41 5.94
C GLU A 28 -13.33 0.25 5.48
N GLY A 29 -13.70 -0.99 5.81
CA GLY A 29 -12.95 -2.19 5.45
C GLY A 29 -13.03 -2.52 3.96
N TRP A 30 -14.15 -2.20 3.31
CA TRP A 30 -14.31 -2.35 1.86
C TRP A 30 -13.39 -1.39 1.10
N HIS A 31 -13.34 -0.13 1.52
CA HIS A 31 -12.43 0.86 0.92
C HIS A 31 -10.96 0.49 1.15
N LEU A 32 -10.60 -0.02 2.34
CA LEU A 32 -9.25 -0.49 2.62
C LEU A 32 -8.85 -1.63 1.67
N LEU A 33 -9.75 -2.59 1.45
CA LEU A 33 -9.54 -3.71 0.53
C LEU A 33 -9.32 -3.19 -0.90
N ALA A 34 -10.16 -2.27 -1.37
CA ALA A 34 -10.02 -1.66 -2.70
C ALA A 34 -8.63 -1.01 -2.88
N ILE A 35 -8.19 -0.24 -1.88
CA ILE A 35 -6.88 0.44 -1.89
C ILE A 35 -5.73 -0.58 -1.83
N PHE A 36 -5.87 -1.62 -1.02
CA PHE A 36 -4.86 -2.67 -0.90
C PHE A 36 -4.70 -3.45 -2.20
N THR A 37 -5.80 -3.87 -2.83
CA THR A 37 -5.76 -4.55 -4.13
C THR A 37 -5.20 -3.65 -5.22
N ALA A 38 -5.60 -2.37 -5.27
CA ALA A 38 -5.02 -1.39 -6.19
C ALA A 38 -3.50 -1.24 -5.99
N THR A 39 -3.04 -1.26 -4.74
CA THR A 39 -1.60 -1.17 -4.39
C THR A 39 -0.83 -2.42 -4.84
N ILE A 40 -1.39 -3.62 -4.66
CA ILE A 40 -0.78 -4.88 -5.15
C ILE A 40 -0.64 -4.84 -6.67
N VAL A 41 -1.71 -4.48 -7.39
CA VAL A 41 -1.67 -4.35 -8.85
C VAL A 41 -0.62 -3.32 -9.27
N GLY A 42 -0.45 -2.26 -8.47
CA GLY A 42 0.60 -1.25 -8.66
C GLY A 42 2.01 -1.80 -8.50
N PHE A 43 2.23 -2.65 -7.52
CA PHE A 43 3.51 -3.33 -7.36
C PHE A 43 3.81 -4.33 -8.47
N ILE A 44 2.80 -4.97 -9.05
CA ILE A 44 2.97 -5.90 -10.18
C ILE A 44 3.28 -5.14 -11.47
N LEU A 45 2.50 -4.09 -11.78
CA LEU A 45 2.65 -3.31 -13.00
C LEU A 45 3.89 -2.41 -12.99
N ARG A 46 4.44 -2.13 -11.79
CA ARG A 46 5.62 -1.29 -11.53
C ARG A 46 5.63 -0.02 -12.39
N PRO A 47 4.58 0.82 -12.34
CA PRO A 47 4.60 2.07 -13.07
C PRO A 47 5.72 2.98 -12.56
N TRP A 48 5.96 2.96 -11.24
CA TRP A 48 6.94 3.76 -10.51
C TRP A 48 7.78 2.88 -9.55
N PRO A 49 8.86 3.42 -8.97
CA PRO A 49 9.62 2.76 -7.91
C PRO A 49 8.72 2.22 -6.80
N THR A 50 9.05 1.03 -6.31
CA THR A 50 8.25 0.30 -5.31
C THR A 50 8.00 1.11 -4.04
N GLY A 51 8.98 1.87 -3.57
CA GLY A 51 8.81 2.75 -2.40
C GLY A 51 7.75 3.84 -2.60
N ILE A 52 7.71 4.46 -3.79
CA ILE A 52 6.73 5.50 -4.11
C ILE A 52 5.33 4.89 -4.14
N MET A 53 5.18 3.72 -4.77
CA MET A 53 3.89 3.02 -4.82
C MET A 53 3.37 2.64 -3.43
N ALA A 54 4.25 2.23 -2.52
CA ALA A 54 3.90 1.89 -1.14
C ALA A 54 3.41 3.13 -0.37
N LEU A 55 4.15 4.25 -0.49
CA LEU A 55 3.78 5.52 0.14
C LEU A 55 2.46 6.07 -0.41
N PHE A 56 2.26 6.00 -1.72
CA PHE A 56 0.99 6.40 -2.34
C PHE A 56 -0.20 5.60 -1.81
N GLY A 57 -0.07 4.28 -1.66
CA GLY A 57 -1.12 3.44 -1.08
C GLY A 57 -1.52 3.89 0.32
N ILE A 58 -0.53 4.24 1.16
CA ILE A 58 -0.78 4.76 2.52
C ILE A 58 -1.44 6.14 2.50
N VAL A 59 -0.96 7.05 1.65
CA VAL A 59 -1.56 8.38 1.50
C VAL A 59 -3.01 8.27 1.09
N VAL A 60 -3.33 7.41 0.11
CA VAL A 60 -4.70 7.19 -0.34
C VAL A 60 -5.57 6.55 0.75
N ALA A 61 -5.02 5.60 1.53
CA ALA A 61 -5.71 4.97 2.65
C ALA A 61 -6.08 5.95 3.77
N VAL A 62 -5.17 6.88 4.11
CA VAL A 62 -5.42 7.93 5.10
C VAL A 62 -6.33 9.02 4.54
N ALA A 63 -6.13 9.44 3.29
CA ALA A 63 -6.97 10.45 2.64
C ALA A 63 -8.44 10.00 2.51
N THR A 64 -8.66 8.71 2.33
CA THR A 64 -9.99 8.08 2.30
C THR A 64 -10.62 7.93 3.69
N ASN A 65 -9.86 8.18 4.77
CA ASN A 65 -10.26 7.82 6.14
C ASN A 65 -10.57 6.32 6.31
N SER A 66 -9.97 5.43 5.51
CA SER A 66 -10.10 3.98 5.72
C SER A 66 -9.34 3.52 6.98
N ILE A 67 -8.23 4.20 7.29
CA ILE A 67 -7.42 4.01 8.50
C ILE A 67 -6.95 5.35 9.05
N THR A 68 -6.72 5.38 10.36
CA THR A 68 -6.16 6.56 11.03
C THR A 68 -4.67 6.72 10.70
N MET A 69 -4.14 7.94 10.80
CA MET A 69 -2.72 8.23 10.58
C MET A 69 -1.82 7.39 11.52
N VAL A 70 -2.25 7.18 12.77
CA VAL A 70 -1.51 6.37 13.75
C VAL A 70 -1.42 4.91 13.30
N GLN A 71 -2.53 4.33 12.82
CA GLN A 71 -2.54 2.96 12.28
C GLN A 71 -1.70 2.83 11.01
N ALA A 72 -1.75 3.83 10.14
CA ALA A 72 -0.96 3.87 8.91
C ALA A 72 0.55 3.88 9.16
N LEU A 73 1.00 4.66 10.14
CA LEU A 73 2.41 4.72 10.53
C LEU A 73 2.85 3.56 11.44
N GLY A 74 1.91 2.88 12.09
CA GLY A 74 2.21 1.75 12.99
C GLY A 74 3.04 0.66 12.34
N GLY A 75 2.83 0.38 11.04
CA GLY A 75 3.62 -0.60 10.28
C GLY A 75 5.10 -0.23 10.11
N TYR A 76 5.46 1.05 10.20
CA TYR A 76 6.87 1.51 10.17
C TYR A 76 7.54 1.43 11.53
N ALA A 77 6.76 1.39 12.62
CA ALA A 77 7.26 1.24 13.98
C ALA A 77 7.39 -0.23 14.41
N GLU A 78 7.04 -1.18 13.54
CA GLU A 78 7.10 -2.61 13.84
C GLU A 78 8.54 -3.09 14.07
N ALA A 79 8.77 -3.73 15.22
CA ALA A 79 10.09 -4.19 15.64
C ALA A 79 10.68 -5.17 14.62
N ASN A 80 9.85 -6.04 14.05
CA ASN A 80 10.29 -7.03 13.07
C ASN A 80 10.85 -6.36 11.80
N VAL A 81 10.31 -5.22 11.38
CA VAL A 81 10.82 -4.46 10.23
C VAL A 81 12.21 -3.90 10.54
N TRP A 82 12.39 -3.33 11.73
CA TRP A 82 13.68 -2.78 12.16
C TRP A 82 14.75 -3.84 12.39
N LEU A 83 14.39 -5.04 12.82
CA LEU A 83 15.32 -6.17 12.91
C LEU A 83 15.91 -6.55 11.53
N ILE A 84 15.09 -6.51 10.47
CA ILE A 84 15.57 -6.75 9.10
C ILE A 84 16.53 -5.63 8.67
N VAL A 85 16.20 -4.36 8.95
CA VAL A 85 17.07 -3.21 8.63
C VAL A 85 18.42 -3.32 9.35
N ALA A 86 18.41 -3.66 10.64
CA ALA A 86 19.63 -3.86 11.42
C ALA A 86 20.51 -4.97 10.84
N ALA A 87 19.91 -6.11 10.45
CA ALA A 87 20.63 -7.21 9.81
C ALA A 87 21.30 -6.79 8.49
N VAL A 88 20.62 -5.99 7.65
CA VAL A 88 21.19 -5.44 6.41
C VAL A 88 22.36 -4.49 6.69
N PHE A 89 22.26 -3.65 7.73
CA PHE A 89 23.36 -2.78 8.13
C PHE A 89 24.57 -3.55 8.65
N PHE A 90 24.39 -4.57 9.49
CA PHE A 90 25.49 -5.44 9.91
C PHE A 90 26.14 -6.15 8.72
N SER A 91 25.36 -6.69 7.79
CA SER A 91 25.89 -7.32 6.57
C SER A 91 26.75 -6.36 5.75
N ARG A 92 26.33 -5.10 5.57
CA ARG A 92 27.11 -4.11 4.82
C ARG A 92 28.33 -3.59 5.59
N GLY A 93 28.25 -3.50 6.92
CA GLY A 93 29.37 -3.07 7.76
C GLY A 93 30.49 -4.09 7.91
N ILE A 94 30.22 -5.38 7.65
CA ILE A 94 31.22 -6.46 7.68
C ILE A 94 31.91 -6.66 6.31
N ILE A 95 31.26 -6.22 5.22
CA ILE A 95 31.74 -6.40 3.83
C ILE A 95 32.73 -5.28 3.41
N ASN A 96 32.96 -4.27 4.25
CA ASN A 96 33.97 -3.22 4.05
C ASN A 96 34.95 -3.19 5.22
#